data_AF-A0A2N5JLL5-F1
#
_entry.id   AF-A0A2N5JLL5-F1
#
_cell.length_a   1.000
_cell.length_b   1.000
_cell.length_c   1.000
_cell.angle_alpha   90.00
_cell.angle_beta   90.00
_cell.angle_gamma   90.00
#
_symmetry.space_group_name_H-M   'P 1'
#
loop_
_entity.id
_entity.type
_entity.pdbx_description
1 polymer ?
#
loop_
_entity_poly.entity_id
_entity_poly.type
_entity_poly.pdbx_seq_one_letter_code
_entity_poly.pdbx_strand_id
1 'polypeptide(L)'
;MSRNTRNLIGRVFFYLLVGVILIYTIFPFYWAFISSITPNNQLFATPVQYWPQNATGQNYALVLSNNNFLIALMNSAIVSVSVTALALIIGSLAAYALGRF
;
A
#
# COMPACT_ATOMS: atom_id res chain seq x y z
N MET A 1 7.28 26.48 -33.39
CA MET A 1 6.10 25.90 -32.71
C MET A 1 5.42 27.00 -31.91
N SER A 2 4.10 27.14 -32.02
CA SER A 2 3.32 28.07 -31.18
C SER A 2 3.57 27.74 -29.69
N ARG A 3 3.66 28.78 -28.85
CA ARG A 3 3.86 28.66 -27.39
C ARG A 3 2.84 27.69 -26.75
N ASN A 4 1.65 27.60 -27.34
CA ASN A 4 0.58 26.68 -26.92
C ASN A 4 0.88 25.21 -27.25
N THR A 5 1.48 24.90 -28.40
CA THR A 5 1.84 23.53 -28.81
C THR A 5 2.93 22.95 -27.91
N ARG A 6 3.93 23.76 -27.52
CA ARG A 6 4.99 23.34 -26.59
C ARG A 6 4.43 23.02 -25.19
N ASN A 7 3.48 23.82 -24.72
CA ASN A 7 2.82 23.61 -23.42
C ASN A 7 1.91 22.36 -23.44
N LEU A 8 1.23 22.10 -24.55
CA LEU A 8 0.38 20.90 -24.71
C LEU A 8 1.23 19.62 -24.69
N ILE A 9 2.33 19.58 -25.44
CA ILE A 9 3.26 18.44 -25.46
C ILE A 9 3.82 18.18 -24.07
N GLY A 10 4.24 19.23 -23.35
CA GLY A 10 4.74 19.11 -21.98
C GLY A 10 3.70 18.52 -21.01
N ARG A 11 2.44 18.92 -21.12
CA ARG A 11 1.34 18.36 -20.32
C ARG A 11 1.09 16.89 -20.65
N VAL A 12 1.03 16.53 -21.93
CA VAL A 12 0.84 15.13 -22.34
C VAL A 12 1.96 14.25 -21.80
N PHE A 13 3.22 14.69 -21.93
CA PHE A 13 4.36 13.95 -21.42
C PHE A 13 4.34 13.81 -19.89
N PHE A 14 3.96 14.89 -19.19
CA PHE A 14 3.77 14.86 -17.74
C PHE A 14 2.71 13.85 -17.32
N TYR A 15 1.53 13.85 -17.93
CA TYR A 15 0.46 12.89 -17.60
C TYR A 15 0.83 11.46 -17.96
N LEU A 16 1.55 11.23 -19.07
CA LEU A 16 2.09 9.92 -19.40
C LEU A 16 3.07 9.44 -18.33
N LEU A 17 4.00 10.29 -17.90
CA LEU A 17 4.95 9.96 -16.82
C LEU A 17 4.21 9.63 -15.52
N VAL A 18 3.23 10.44 -15.13
CA VAL A 18 2.38 10.17 -13.95
C VAL A 18 1.64 8.84 -14.10
N GLY A 19 1.10 8.54 -15.28
CA GLY A 19 0.43 7.26 -15.57
C GLY A 19 1.37 6.06 -15.40
N VAL A 20 2.60 6.16 -15.90
CA VAL A 20 3.62 5.11 -15.74
C VAL A 20 3.99 4.93 -14.27
N ILE A 21 4.22 6.02 -13.53
CA ILE A 21 4.53 5.98 -12.10
C ILE A 21 3.39 5.34 -11.32
N LEU A 22 2.14 5.70 -11.63
CA LEU A 22 0.96 5.10 -10.98
C LEU A 22 0.88 3.60 -11.23
N ILE A 23 1.02 3.15 -12.47
CA ILE A 23 0.99 1.71 -12.80
C ILE A 23 2.09 0.99 -12.03
N TYR A 24 3.32 1.52 -12.06
CA TYR A 24 4.47 0.93 -11.37
C TYR A 24 4.25 0.85 -9.84
N THR A 25 3.69 1.90 -9.24
CA THR A 25 3.48 1.97 -7.79
C THR A 25 2.31 1.09 -7.34
N ILE A 26 1.25 0.98 -8.15
CA ILE A 26 0.06 0.18 -7.83
C ILE A 26 0.28 -1.30 -8.10
N PHE A 27 1.13 -1.66 -9.08
CA PHE A 27 1.40 -3.05 -9.46
C PHE A 27 1.69 -4.00 -8.28
N PRO A 28 2.60 -3.68 -7.32
CA PRO A 28 2.83 -4.57 -6.18
C PRO A 28 1.59 -4.77 -5.29
N PHE A 29 0.73 -3.77 -5.15
CA PHE A 29 -0.52 -3.89 -4.38
C PHE A 29 -1.54 -4.76 -5.12
N TYR A 30 -1.65 -4.59 -6.43
CA TYR A 30 -2.45 -5.48 -7.28
C TYR A 30 -1.98 -6.94 -7.14
N TRP A 31 -0.66 -7.18 -7.23
CA TRP A 31 -0.11 -8.52 -7.11
C TRP A 31 -0.34 -9.13 -5.73
N ALA A 32 -0.16 -8.35 -4.66
CA ALA A 32 -0.42 -8.80 -3.30
C ALA A 32 -1.90 -9.16 -3.08
N PHE A 33 -2.82 -8.36 -3.63
CA PHE A 33 -4.25 -8.61 -3.54
C PHE A 33 -4.67 -9.85 -4.32
N ILE A 34 -4.21 -10.02 -5.57
CA ILE A 34 -4.53 -11.23 -6.35
C ILE A 34 -3.95 -12.46 -5.64
N SER A 35 -2.71 -12.38 -5.16
CA SER A 35 -2.09 -13.48 -4.42
C SER A 35 -2.87 -13.85 -3.14
N SER A 36 -3.47 -12.88 -2.44
CA SER A 36 -4.22 -13.18 -1.21
C SER A 36 -5.51 -13.96 -1.47
N ILE A 37 -6.12 -13.83 -2.65
CA ILE A 37 -7.34 -14.55 -3.04
C ILE A 37 -7.07 -15.79 -3.92
N THR A 38 -5.84 -15.99 -4.38
CA THR A 38 -5.45 -17.18 -5.16
C THR A 38 -5.26 -18.39 -4.24
N PRO A 39 -5.83 -19.57 -4.56
CA PRO A 39 -5.59 -20.82 -3.82
C PRO A 39 -4.11 -21.21 -3.75
N ASN A 40 -3.66 -21.77 -2.62
CA ASN A 40 -2.25 -22.14 -2.41
C ASN A 40 -1.67 -23.10 -3.47
N ASN A 41 -2.49 -24.02 -4.00
CA ASN A 41 -2.08 -24.94 -5.06
C ASN A 41 -1.90 -24.28 -6.44
N GLN A 42 -2.38 -23.04 -6.61
CA GLN A 42 -2.31 -22.27 -7.85
C GLN A 42 -1.32 -21.09 -7.76
N LEU A 43 -0.90 -20.69 -6.55
CA LEU A 43 0.02 -19.57 -6.33
C LEU A 43 1.36 -19.70 -7.07
N PHE A 44 1.86 -20.93 -7.20
CA PHE A 44 3.14 -21.23 -7.86
C PHE A 44 2.96 -21.99 -9.18
N ALA A 45 1.77 -21.89 -9.80
CA ALA A 45 1.51 -22.52 -11.08
C ALA A 45 2.40 -21.95 -12.19
N THR A 46 2.81 -22.82 -13.12
CA THR A 46 3.50 -22.44 -14.36
C THR A 46 2.58 -22.79 -15.54
N PRO A 47 2.17 -21.84 -16.39
CA PRO A 47 2.57 -20.43 -16.43
C PRO A 47 1.97 -19.58 -15.30
N VAL A 48 2.62 -18.44 -15.02
CA VAL A 48 2.17 -17.45 -14.02
C VAL A 48 0.75 -17.00 -14.36
N GLN A 49 -0.16 -17.12 -13.40
CA GLN A 49 -1.54 -16.64 -13.54
C GLN A 49 -1.66 -15.22 -12.99
N TYR A 50 -1.86 -14.25 -13.90
CA TYR A 50 -2.11 -12.85 -13.53
C TYR A 50 -3.54 -12.63 -12.99
N TRP A 51 -4.45 -13.56 -13.23
CA TRP A 51 -5.81 -13.53 -12.71
C TRP A 51 -6.18 -14.90 -12.13
N PRO A 52 -6.76 -14.96 -10.92
CA PRO A 52 -7.09 -16.23 -10.29
C PRO A 52 -8.25 -16.89 -11.03
N GLN A 53 -8.11 -18.16 -11.38
CA GLN A 53 -9.22 -18.92 -11.96
C GLN A 53 -10.30 -19.25 -10.92
N ASN A 54 -9.89 -19.52 -9.68
CA ASN A 54 -10.79 -19.86 -8.57
C ASN A 54 -10.49 -18.96 -7.36
N ALA A 55 -10.94 -17.70 -7.41
CA ALA A 55 -10.79 -16.78 -6.28
C ALA A 55 -11.46 -17.35 -5.02
N THR A 56 -10.76 -17.29 -3.88
CA THR A 56 -11.24 -17.83 -2.60
C THR A 56 -10.84 -16.94 -1.42
N GLY A 57 -11.71 -16.89 -0.41
CA GLY A 57 -11.42 -16.25 0.88
C GLY A 57 -10.67 -17.16 1.86
N GLN A 58 -10.30 -18.38 1.47
CA GLN A 58 -9.73 -19.37 2.39
C GLN A 58 -8.43 -18.90 3.06
N ASN A 59 -7.56 -18.19 2.34
CA ASN A 59 -6.33 -17.63 2.92
C ASN A 59 -6.65 -16.64 4.05
N TYR A 60 -7.69 -15.81 3.89
CA TYR A 60 -8.15 -14.91 4.95
C TYR A 60 -8.72 -15.70 6.13
N ALA A 61 -9.54 -16.71 5.89
CA ALA A 61 -10.08 -17.56 6.96
C ALA A 61 -8.97 -18.27 7.77
N LEU A 62 -7.93 -18.77 7.08
CA LEU A 62 -6.77 -19.40 7.71
C LEU A 62 -5.97 -18.43 8.58
N VAL A 63 -5.73 -17.22 8.09
CA VAL A 63 -4.97 -16.20 8.82
C VAL A 63 -5.79 -15.63 10.00
N LEU A 64 -7.08 -15.37 9.80
CA LEU A 64 -7.96 -14.80 10.83
C LEU A 64 -8.36 -15.81 11.91
N SER A 65 -8.28 -17.12 11.63
CA SER A 65 -8.42 -18.16 12.66
C SER A 65 -7.12 -18.44 13.44
N ASN A 66 -5.99 -17.88 13.00
CA ASN A 66 -4.71 -18.04 13.68
C ASN A 66 -4.59 -17.04 14.84
N ASN A 67 -4.70 -17.54 16.07
CA ASN A 67 -4.62 -16.72 17.27
C ASN A 67 -3.29 -15.97 17.42
N ASN A 68 -2.17 -16.57 17.02
CA ASN A 68 -0.86 -15.90 17.08
C ASN A 68 -0.80 -14.72 16.12
N PHE A 69 -1.41 -14.85 14.93
CA PHE A 69 -1.53 -13.74 13.99
C PHE A 69 -2.38 -12.60 14.57
N LEU A 70 -3.53 -12.91 15.17
CA LEU A 70 -4.39 -11.90 15.78
C LEU A 70 -3.71 -11.18 16.95
N ILE A 71 -2.96 -11.90 17.79
CA ILE A 71 -2.16 -11.30 18.86
C ILE A 71 -1.08 -10.38 18.28
N ALA A 72 -0.36 -10.82 17.25
CA ALA A 72 0.67 -10.00 16.60
C ALA A 72 0.09 -8.73 15.96
N LEU A 73 -1.08 -8.85 15.33
CA LEU A 73 -1.82 -7.72 14.76
C LEU A 73 -2.25 -6.73 15.85
N MET A 74 -2.78 -7.23 16.98
CA MET A 74 -3.19 -6.41 18.11
C MET A 74 -1.99 -5.71 18.76
N ASN A 75 -0.89 -6.42 18.98
CA ASN A 75 0.34 -5.84 19.52
C ASN A 75 0.86 -4.70 18.63
N SER A 76 0.85 -4.91 17.31
CA SER A 76 1.26 -3.89 16.34
C SER A 76 0.36 -2.66 16.38
N ALA A 77 -0.96 -2.86 16.49
CA ALA A 77 -1.92 -1.78 16.62
C ALA A 77 -1.71 -0.98 17.93
N ILE A 78 -1.54 -1.67 19.06
CA ILE A 78 -1.27 -1.02 20.36
C ILE A 78 0.02 -0.20 20.29
N VAL A 79 1.12 -0.81 19.83
CA VAL A 79 2.42 -0.13 19.76
C VAL A 79 2.36 1.08 18.83
N SER A 80 1.84 0.92 17.61
CA SER A 80 1.79 2.02 16.63
C SER A 80 0.93 3.18 17.10
N VAL A 81 -0.24 2.92 17.68
CA VAL A 81 -1.14 3.96 18.20
C VAL A 81 -0.53 4.65 19.42
N SER A 82 -0.02 3.89 20.41
CA SER A 82 0.57 4.46 21.62
C SER A 82 1.80 5.31 21.30
N VAL A 83 2.71 4.82 20.45
CA VAL A 83 3.91 5.57 20.06
C VAL A 83 3.54 6.83 19.28
N THR A 84 2.59 6.75 18.33
CA THR A 84 2.13 7.93 17.58
C THR A 84 1.53 8.97 18.52
N ALA A 85 0.67 8.57 19.45
CA ALA A 85 0.06 9.48 20.41
C ALA A 85 1.11 10.17 21.29
N LEU A 86 2.06 9.41 21.84
CA LEU A 86 3.16 9.95 22.65
C LEU A 86 4.04 10.90 21.84
N ALA A 87 4.40 10.53 20.61
CA ALA A 87 5.20 11.36 19.72
C ALA A 87 4.49 12.67 19.38
N LEU A 88 3.17 12.66 19.15
CA LEU A 88 2.39 13.86 18.91
C LEU A 88 2.33 14.76 20.16
N ILE A 89 2.10 14.19 21.34
CA ILE A 89 2.03 14.95 22.59
C ILE A 89 3.37 15.64 22.85
N ILE A 90 4.47 14.87 22.88
CA ILE A 90 5.79 15.41 23.20
C ILE A 90 6.28 16.33 22.07
N GLY A 91 6.13 15.89 20.82
CA GLY A 91 6.60 16.62 19.65
C GLY A 91 5.88 17.95 19.45
N SER A 92 4.57 18.01 19.68
CA SER A 92 3.82 19.28 19.59
C SER A 92 4.19 20.26 20.71
N LEU A 93 4.37 19.78 21.95
CA LEU A 93 4.82 20.63 23.06
C LEU A 93 6.24 21.18 22.81
N ALA A 94 7.16 20.33 22.33
CA ALA A 94 8.51 20.75 21.98
C ALA A 94 8.51 21.75 20.80
N ALA A 95 7.72 21.48 19.75
CA ALA A 95 7.59 22.39 18.61
C ALA A 95 7.01 23.75 19.02
N TYR A 96 6.04 23.78 19.94
CA TYR A 96 5.50 25.03 20.47
C TYR A 96 6.55 25.82 21.27
N ALA A 97 7.30 25.15 22.13
CA ALA A 97 8.38 25.78 22.89
C ALA A 97 9.44 26.37 21.95
N LEU A 98 9.91 25.61 20.96
CA LEU A 98 10.95 26.06 20.03
C LEU A 98 10.46 27.13 19.03
N GLY A 99 9.22 27.03 18.56
CA GLY A 99 8.69 27.97 17.56
C GLY A 99 8.26 29.32 18.14
N ARG A 100 8.20 29.46 19.48
CA ARG A 100 7.82 30.70 20.15
C ARG A 100 9.02 31.54 20.64
N PHE A 101 10.24 31.03 20.52
CA PHE A 101 11.49 31.78 20.68
C PHE A 101 12.15 32.01 19.31
#